data_AF-A0A560Q0S2-F1
#
_entry.id   AF-A0A560Q0S2-F1
#
_cell.length_a   1.000
_cell.length_b   1.000
_cell.length_c   1.000
_cell.angle_alpha   90.00
_cell.angle_beta   90.00
_cell.angle_gamma   90.00
#
_symmetry.space_group_name_H-M   'P 1'
#
loop_
_entity.id
_entity.type
_entity.pdbx_description
1 polymer ?
#
loop_
_entity_poly.entity_id
_entity_poly.type
_entity_poly.pdbx_seq_one_letter_code
_entity_poly.pdbx_strand_id
1 'polypeptide(L)' 'MRRADLQAIREKLLAYALGSRYRLTTDDERQLWARYIHLSAHWTPSNGLLLNKPAPNRRLAYNNKPQGGYPQ' A
#
# COMPACT_ATOMS: atom_id res chain seq x y z
N MET A 1 18.44 6.65 11.48
CA MET A 1 18.24 7.91 10.71
C MET A 1 16.75 8.24 10.68
N ARG A 2 16.28 9.23 11.46
CA ARG A 2 14.89 9.72 11.36
C ARG A 2 14.82 10.66 10.16
N ARG A 3 13.93 10.38 9.21
CA ARG A 3 13.69 11.22 8.04
C ARG A 3 12.67 12.31 8.40
N ALA A 4 13.17 13.52 8.68
CA ALA A 4 12.36 14.63 9.20
C ALA A 4 11.25 15.06 8.22
N ASP A 5 11.45 14.87 6.92
CA ASP A 5 10.50 15.20 5.85
C ASP A 5 9.24 14.32 5.83
N LEU A 6 9.23 13.20 6.55
CA LEU A 6 8.04 12.33 6.67
C LEU A 6 7.24 12.57 7.95
N GLN A 7 7.71 13.42 8.87
CA GLN A 7 7.11 13.54 10.19
C GLN A 7 5.64 13.97 10.14
N ALA A 8 5.31 14.96 9.30
CA ALA A 8 3.92 15.41 9.10
C ALA A 8 3.03 14.34 8.45
N ILE A 9 3.55 13.62 7.44
CA ILE A 9 2.85 12.51 6.76
C ILE A 9 2.56 11.38 7.76
N ARG A 10 3.54 11.05 8.61
CA ARG A 10 3.40 10.07 9.69
C ARG A 10 2.27 10.44 10.65
N GLU A 11 2.22 11.69 11.11
CA GLU A 11 1.18 12.14 12.04
C GLU A 11 -0.22 12.03 11.44
N LYS A 12 -0.39 12.40 10.16
CA LYS A 12 -1.65 12.22 9.43
C LYS A 12 -2.05 10.74 9.33
N LEU A 13 -1.11 9.85 9.00
CA LEU A 13 -1.37 8.41 8.90
C LEU A 13 -1.71 7.78 10.26
N LEU A 14 -1.02 8.18 11.33
CA LEU A 14 -1.32 7.71 12.69
C LEU A 14 -2.72 8.15 13.13
N ALA A 15 -3.10 9.41 12.89
CA ALA A 15 -4.44 9.89 13.19
C ALA A 15 -5.52 9.10 12.42
N TYR A 16 -5.27 8.80 11.14
CA TYR A 16 -6.18 7.98 10.32
C TYR A 16 -6.34 6.56 10.89
N ALA A 17 -5.23 5.91 11.28
CA ALA A 17 -5.26 4.59 11.90
C ALA A 17 -6.04 4.56 13.23
N LEU A 18 -6.06 5.69 13.95
CA LEU A 18 -6.83 5.86 15.19
C LEU A 18 -8.30 6.28 14.95
N GLY A 19 -8.78 6.24 13.70
CA GLY A 19 -10.19 6.48 13.36
C GLY A 19 -10.52 7.90 12.91
N SER A 20 -9.52 8.79 12.77
CA SER A 20 -9.74 10.08 12.12
C SER A 20 -9.97 9.92 10.61
N ARG A 21 -10.42 10.99 9.94
CA ARG A 21 -10.52 11.00 8.47
C ARG A 21 -9.13 10.91 7.82
N TYR A 22 -9.06 10.33 6.62
CA TYR A 22 -7.85 10.34 5.80
C TYR A 22 -7.54 11.79 5.37
N ARG A 23 -6.30 12.24 5.61
CA ARG A 23 -5.88 13.65 5.46
C ARG A 23 -4.57 13.83 4.68
N LEU A 24 -4.06 12.80 4.01
CA LEU A 24 -2.93 13.02 3.10
C LEU A 24 -3.38 13.90 1.93
N THR A 25 -2.57 14.89 1.61
CA THR A 25 -2.77 15.77 0.46
C THR A 25 -2.14 15.14 -0.79
N THR A 26 -2.46 15.68 -1.96
CA THR A 26 -1.81 15.26 -3.21
C THR A 26 -0.30 15.46 -3.19
N ASP A 27 0.20 16.48 -2.50
CA ASP A 27 1.64 16.71 -2.36
C ASP A 27 2.30 15.70 -1.41
N ASP A 28 1.62 15.32 -0.31
CA ASP A 28 2.08 14.23 0.56
C ASP A 28 2.20 12.93 -0.24
N GLU A 29 1.16 12.60 -1.02
CA GLU A 29 1.13 11.41 -1.85
C GLU A 29 2.22 11.46 -2.92
N ARG A 30 2.39 12.58 -3.62
CA ARG A 30 3.46 12.76 -4.61
C ARG A 30 4.85 12.55 -3.99
N GLN A 31 5.10 13.10 -2.80
CA GLN A 31 6.36 12.89 -2.08
C GLN A 31 6.58 11.42 -1.75
N LEU A 32 5.54 10.73 -1.27
CA LEU A 32 5.60 9.29 -0.98
C LEU A 32 5.91 8.48 -2.25
N TRP A 33 5.16 8.71 -3.34
CA TRP A 33 5.35 8.01 -4.62
C TRP A 33 6.74 8.24 -5.21
N ALA A 34 7.24 9.48 -5.15
CA ALA A 34 8.51 9.83 -5.78
C ALA A 34 9.74 9.23 -5.06
N ARG A 35 9.66 8.98 -3.74
CA ARG A 35 10.86 8.72 -2.93
C ARG A 35 10.77 7.53 -1.99
N TYR A 36 9.57 7.07 -1.66
CA TYR A 36 9.34 6.17 -0.54
C TYR A 36 8.52 4.93 -0.87
N ILE A 37 7.69 4.97 -1.91
CA ILE A 37 6.91 3.82 -2.37
C ILE A 37 7.69 3.11 -3.48
N HIS A 38 8.00 1.83 -3.24
CA HIS A 38 8.67 1.00 -4.23
C HIS A 38 7.68 0.47 -5.27
N LEU A 39 8.09 0.47 -6.55
CA LEU A 39 7.36 -0.19 -7.62
C LEU A 39 7.57 -1.71 -7.52
N SER A 40 6.65 -2.39 -6.83
CA SER A 40 6.72 -3.84 -6.61
C SER A 40 6.15 -4.69 -7.74
N ALA A 41 5.25 -4.12 -8.56
CA ALA A 41 4.64 -4.81 -9.69
C ALA A 41 5.27 -4.36 -11.01
N HIS A 42 5.83 -5.29 -11.77
CA HIS A 42 6.55 -5.03 -13.02
C HIS A 42 6.58 -6.25 -13.94
N TRP A 43 6.96 -6.05 -15.21
CA TRP A 43 7.02 -7.10 -16.23
C TRP A 43 8.41 -7.74 -16.39
N THR A 44 9.40 -7.33 -15.59
CA THR A 44 10.73 -7.95 -15.62
C THR A 44 10.67 -9.42 -15.16
N PRO A 45 11.14 -10.39 -15.97
CA PRO A 45 11.18 -11.79 -15.58
C PRO A 45 12.30 -12.07 -14.57
N SER A 46 12.04 -13.00 -13.66
CA SER A 46 13.01 -13.57 -12.72
C SER A 46 13.07 -15.07 -12.95
N ASN A 47 14.23 -15.59 -13.36
CA ASN A 47 14.42 -17.01 -13.71
C ASN A 47 13.38 -17.54 -14.72
N GLY A 48 13.04 -16.74 -15.73
CA GLY A 48 12.04 -17.09 -16.75
C GLY A 48 10.57 -16.96 -16.30
N LEU A 49 10.30 -16.56 -15.06
CA LEU A 49 8.94 -16.39 -14.52
C LEU A 49 8.60 -14.91 -14.30
N LEU A 50 7.34 -14.54 -14.54
CA LEU A 50 6.82 -13.19 -14.27
C LEU A 50 6.21 -13.09 -12.87
N LEU A 51 7.04 -13.30 -11.85
CA LEU A 51 6.58 -13.37 -10.44
C LEU A 51 5.88 -12.08 -9.98
N ASN A 52 6.37 -10.92 -10.44
CA ASN A 52 5.85 -9.61 -10.06
C ASN A 52 4.88 -9.02 -11.09
N LYS A 53 4.32 -9.87 -11.98
CA LYS A 53 3.37 -9.44 -13.00
C LYS A 53 2.21 -8.64 -12.36
N PRO A 54 1.94 -7.40 -12.82
CA PRO A 54 0.80 -6.65 -12.34
C PRO A 54 -0.53 -7.40 -12.56
N ALA A 55 -1.43 -7.30 -11.58
CA ALA A 55 -2.81 -7.76 -11.76
C ALA A 55 -3.51 -6.96 -12.88
N PRO A 56 -4.49 -7.54 -13.58
CA PRO A 56 -5.29 -6.80 -14.56
C PRO A 56 -5.99 -5.60 -13.89
N ASN A 57 -5.63 -4.38 -14.30
CA ASN A 57 -6.14 -3.09 -13.81
C ASN A 57 -5.83 -2.71 -12.36
N ARG A 58 -6.19 -3.54 -11.37
CA ARG A 58 -6.04 -3.22 -9.94
C ARG A 58 -5.71 -4.44 -9.11
N ARG A 59 -5.18 -4.22 -7.90
CA ARG A 59 -4.94 -5.29 -6.92
C ARG A 59 -6.26 -5.99 -6.58
N LEU A 60 -6.26 -7.32 -6.65
CA LEU A 60 -7.40 -8.14 -6.22
C LEU A 60 -7.53 -8.04 -4.70
N ALA A 61 -8.71 -7.67 -4.23
CA ALA A 61 -9.06 -7.58 -2.82
C ALA A 61 -10.18 -8.57 -2.52
N TYR A 62 -9.95 -9.45 -1.55
CA TYR A 62 -10.90 -10.48 -1.15
C TYR A 62 -11.37 -10.20 0.26
N ASN A 63 -12.69 -10.11 0.45
CA ASN A 63 -13.27 -9.95 1.77
C ASN A 63 -13.00 -11.19 2.61
N ASN A 64 -12.84 -10.99 3.92
CA ASN A 64 -12.81 -12.11 4.85
C ASN A 64 -14.17 -12.82 4.80
N LYS A 65 -14.16 -14.11 4.49
CA LYS A 65 -15.36 -14.95 4.46
C LYS A 65 -15.18 -16.07 5.49
N PRO A 66 -16.26 -16.50 6.17
CA PRO A 66 -16.20 -17.69 7.00
C PRO A 66 -15.66 -18.87 6.19
N GLN A 67 -14.78 -19.65 6.80
CA GLN A 67 -14.32 -20.89 6.20
C GLN A 67 -15.48 -21.89 6.20
N GLY A 68 -15.84 -22.40 5.02
CA GLY A 68 -16.85 -23.45 4.93
C GLY A 68 -16.48 -24.66 5.78
N GLY A 69 -17.38 -25.09 6.67
CA GLY A 69 -17.17 -26.23 7.56
C GLY A 69 -16.70 -25.89 8.97
N TYR A 70 -16.45 -24.63 9.32
CA TYR A 70 -16.20 -24.21 10.71
C TYR A 70 -17.48 -23.66 11.38
N PRO A 71 -17.71 -23.93 12.68
CA PRO A 71 -18.79 -23.31 13.44
C PRO A 71 -18.66 -21.78 13.41
N GLN A 72 -19.80 -21.09 13.37
CA GLN A 72 -19.87 -19.63 13.47
C GLN A 72 -19.96 -19.16 14.91
#